data_AF-A0A8J5PQ00-F1
#
_entry.id   AF-A0A8J5PQ00-F1
#
_cell.length_a   1.000
_cell.length_b   1.000
_cell.length_c   1.000
_cell.angle_alpha   90.00
_cell.angle_beta   90.00
_cell.angle_gamma   90.00
#
_symmetry.space_group_name_H-M   'P 1'
#
loop_
_entity.id
_entity.type
_entity.pdbx_description
1 polymer ?
#
loop_
_entity_poly.entity_id
_entity_poly.type
_entity_poly.pdbx_seq_one_letter_code
_entity_poly.pdbx_strand_id
1 'polypeptide(L)'
;MPQIEDRPSFIIESWTLYVFGTLILFSRFAVRFKTVGWRGLQGDDFFSVLVLIFYAVDAFTVHLIYYLGTNIEAGVAAKTHTLTNDEIHEYETGSKLELAAWYAYTALIWSLKGTMLCFFSRMTIGTWHNMFVKTVSVLCAVSYLAVFLTVSNLSVEFGIEGGADCVQITFGCFPTQKNWQVVPDPGEKCSFKMQNFLVTTVLNVLTDALILGIPMPLLWKLQVPFRKSVSPPLPKNPL
;
A
#
# COMPACT_ATOMS: atom_id res chain seq x y z
N MET A 1 9.62 -14.41 24.66
CA MET A 1 9.40 -14.33 23.21
C MET A 1 9.51 -15.72 22.58
N PRO A 2 8.41 -16.48 22.55
CA PRO A 2 8.33 -17.70 21.76
C PRO A 2 8.50 -17.34 20.27
N GLN A 3 9.51 -17.91 19.60
CA GLN A 3 9.65 -17.85 18.14
C GLN A 3 8.66 -18.84 17.55
N ILE A 4 7.65 -18.36 16.83
CA ILE A 4 6.59 -19.21 16.28
C ILE A 4 6.87 -19.57 14.81
N GLU A 5 7.65 -18.73 14.12
CA GLU A 5 8.06 -18.92 12.73
C GLU A 5 9.60 -19.01 12.66
N ASP A 6 10.19 -20.21 12.73
CA ASP A 6 11.64 -20.45 12.68
C ASP A 6 12.25 -20.31 11.26
N ARG A 7 11.79 -19.31 10.48
CA ARG A 7 12.34 -19.00 9.15
C ARG A 7 13.13 -17.69 9.18
N PRO A 8 14.42 -17.71 9.57
CA PRO A 8 15.26 -16.51 9.61
C PRO A 8 15.41 -15.84 8.23
N SER A 9 15.20 -16.60 7.14
CA SER A 9 15.18 -16.09 5.78
C SER A 9 14.13 -14.99 5.57
N PHE A 10 12.97 -15.07 6.24
CA PHE A 10 11.88 -14.09 6.09
C PHE A 10 12.29 -12.70 6.60
N ILE A 11 12.93 -12.64 7.78
CA ILE A 11 13.41 -11.38 8.36
C ILE A 11 14.52 -10.78 7.50
N ILE A 12 15.44 -11.63 7.01
CA ILE A 12 16.52 -11.18 6.12
C ILE A 12 15.94 -10.60 4.83
N GLU A 13 14.97 -11.28 4.22
CA GLU A 13 14.29 -10.82 3.00
C GLU A 13 13.58 -9.48 3.24
N SER A 14 12.78 -9.38 4.30
CA SER A 14 12.03 -8.16 4.66
C SER A 14 12.95 -6.95 4.86
N TRP A 15 14.02 -7.08 5.66
CA TRP A 15 14.98 -6.00 5.89
C TRP A 15 15.80 -5.65 4.65
N THR A 16 16.15 -6.66 3.84
CA THR A 16 16.87 -6.41 2.58
C THR A 16 16.02 -5.58 1.64
N LEU A 17 14.75 -5.96 1.44
CA LEU A 17 13.80 -5.19 0.64
C LEU A 17 13.60 -3.78 1.18
N TYR A 18 13.48 -3.63 2.51
CA TYR A 18 13.37 -2.32 3.17
C TYR A 18 14.56 -1.41 2.86
N VAL A 19 15.79 -1.93 2.99
CA VAL A 19 17.00 -1.16 2.68
C VAL A 19 17.03 -0.76 1.21
N PHE A 20 16.78 -1.68 0.28
CA PHE A 20 16.76 -1.38 -1.15
C PHE A 20 15.68 -0.35 -1.50
N GLY A 21 14.45 -0.52 -1.01
CA GLY A 21 13.35 0.42 -1.27
C GLY A 21 13.64 1.81 -0.70
N THR A 22 14.19 1.86 0.51
CA THR A 22 14.59 3.12 1.16
C THR A 22 15.71 3.83 0.40
N LEU A 23 16.72 3.10 -0.09
CA LEU A 23 17.77 3.66 -0.96
C LEU A 23 17.19 4.25 -2.25
N ILE A 24 16.23 3.58 -2.87
CA ILE A 24 15.54 4.09 -4.07
C ILE A 24 14.81 5.40 -3.76
N LEU A 25 14.05 5.47 -2.66
CA LEU A 25 13.36 6.69 -2.24
C LEU A 25 14.32 7.84 -1.93
N PHE A 26 15.41 7.58 -1.20
CA PHE A 26 16.44 8.61 -0.95
C PHE A 26 17.12 9.08 -2.24
N SER A 27 17.41 8.17 -3.17
CA SER A 27 17.96 8.55 -4.47
C SER A 27 17.01 9.46 -5.25
N ARG A 28 15.71 9.16 -5.23
CA ARG A 28 14.65 9.99 -5.82
C ARG A 28 14.65 11.39 -5.20
N PHE A 29 14.67 11.49 -3.87
CA PHE A 29 14.73 12.78 -3.19
C PHE A 29 15.99 13.56 -3.55
N ALA A 30 17.16 12.92 -3.55
CA ALA A 30 18.43 13.56 -3.91
C ALA A 30 18.40 14.14 -5.34
N VAL A 31 17.89 13.38 -6.31
CA VAL A 31 17.73 13.86 -7.70
C VAL A 31 16.75 15.02 -7.78
N ARG A 32 15.61 14.95 -7.07
CA ARG A 32 14.61 16.03 -7.05
C ARG A 32 15.16 17.29 -6.41
N PHE A 33 15.79 17.20 -5.24
CA PHE A 33 16.42 18.35 -4.59
C PHE A 33 17.44 19.03 -5.49
N LYS A 34 18.23 18.26 -6.25
CA LYS A 34 19.20 18.81 -7.22
C LYS A 34 18.54 19.46 -8.45
N THR A 35 17.41 18.93 -8.91
CA THR A 35 16.79 19.37 -10.18
C THR A 35 15.84 20.56 -10.00
N VAL A 36 15.02 20.57 -8.94
CA VAL A 36 13.98 21.61 -8.72
C VAL A 36 14.30 22.56 -7.56
N GLY A 37 15.24 22.18 -6.68
CA GLY A 37 15.57 22.96 -5.48
C GLY A 37 14.46 22.95 -4.41
N TRP A 38 14.75 23.57 -3.26
CA TRP A 38 13.87 23.53 -2.06
C TRP A 38 12.50 24.19 -2.26
N ARG A 39 12.40 25.20 -3.13
CA ARG A 39 11.14 25.93 -3.41
C ARG A 39 10.29 25.28 -4.51
N GLY A 40 10.79 24.24 -5.17
CA GLY A 40 10.12 23.57 -6.28
C GLY A 40 9.43 22.26 -5.91
N LEU A 41 9.35 21.92 -4.61
CA LEU A 41 8.73 20.69 -4.13
C LEU A 41 7.24 20.66 -4.47
N GLN A 42 6.79 19.52 -4.96
CA GLN A 42 5.44 19.32 -5.49
C GLN A 42 4.68 18.26 -4.69
N GLY A 43 3.40 18.06 -5.02
CA GLY A 43 2.56 17.06 -4.36
C GLY A 43 3.13 15.64 -4.43
N ASP A 44 3.88 15.29 -5.50
CA ASP A 44 4.53 13.98 -5.59
C ASP A 44 5.64 13.78 -4.56
N ASP A 45 6.32 14.86 -4.15
CA ASP A 45 7.33 14.81 -3.09
C ASP A 45 6.67 14.61 -1.71
N PHE A 46 5.53 15.26 -1.46
CA PHE A 46 4.76 15.07 -0.22
C PHE A 46 4.31 13.60 -0.06
N PHE A 47 3.69 13.02 -1.09
CA PHE A 47 3.31 11.61 -1.05
C PHE A 47 4.52 10.68 -0.93
N SER A 48 5.67 11.04 -1.53
CA SER A 48 6.90 10.24 -1.40
C SER A 48 7.41 10.22 0.06
N VAL A 49 7.24 11.31 0.81
CA VAL A 49 7.60 11.36 2.24
C VAL A 49 6.65 10.49 3.06
N LEU A 50 5.34 10.52 2.75
CA LEU A 50 4.38 9.62 3.38
C LEU A 50 4.74 8.15 3.11
N VAL A 51 5.13 7.80 1.89
CA VAL A 51 5.62 6.44 1.57
C VAL A 51 6.79 6.06 2.47
N LEU A 52 7.79 6.94 2.66
CA LEU A 52 8.93 6.66 3.52
C LEU A 52 8.51 6.39 4.98
N ILE A 53 7.59 7.20 5.51
CA ILE A 53 7.08 7.04 6.89
C ILE A 53 6.32 5.73 7.03
N PHE A 54 5.33 5.48 6.18
CA PHE A 54 4.52 4.26 6.27
C PHE A 54 5.33 3.01 5.97
N TYR A 55 6.36 3.09 5.12
CA TYR A 55 7.23 1.95 4.83
C TYR A 55 8.10 1.57 6.03
N ALA A 56 8.60 2.57 6.76
CA ALA A 56 9.31 2.33 8.00
C ALA A 56 8.38 1.71 9.05
N VAL A 57 7.19 2.28 9.25
CA VAL A 57 6.20 1.75 10.20
C VAL A 57 5.87 0.29 9.88
N ASP A 58 5.57 -0.01 8.62
CA ASP A 58 5.24 -1.37 8.16
C ASP A 58 6.37 -2.36 8.44
N ALA A 59 7.62 -2.02 8.06
CA ALA A 59 8.79 -2.85 8.32
C ALA A 59 9.01 -3.12 9.82
N PHE A 60 8.86 -2.10 10.67
CA PHE A 60 8.99 -2.25 12.12
C PHE A 60 7.85 -3.08 12.71
N THR A 61 6.60 -2.87 12.29
CA THR A 61 5.46 -3.66 12.78
C THR A 61 5.59 -5.12 12.40
N VAL A 62 5.99 -5.43 11.16
CA VAL A 62 6.21 -6.82 10.70
C VAL A 62 7.32 -7.48 11.51
N HIS A 63 8.41 -6.77 11.79
CA HIS A 63 9.47 -7.29 12.63
C HIS A 63 8.96 -7.62 14.04
N LEU A 64 8.20 -6.74 14.68
CA LEU A 64 7.67 -6.99 16.03
C LEU A 64 6.64 -8.13 16.05
N ILE A 65 5.75 -8.19 15.05
CA ILE A 65 4.74 -9.25 14.92
C ILE A 65 5.42 -10.62 14.80
N TYR A 66 6.55 -10.71 14.08
CA TYR A 66 7.31 -11.95 13.95
C TYR A 66 7.81 -12.49 15.31
N TYR A 67 8.16 -11.63 16.27
CA TYR A 67 8.62 -12.06 17.60
C TYR A 67 7.50 -12.24 18.63
N LEU A 68 6.41 -11.48 18.51
CA LEU A 68 5.30 -11.48 19.47
C LEU A 68 4.19 -12.49 19.12
N GLY A 69 3.98 -12.74 17.83
CA GLY A 69 2.83 -13.51 17.33
C GLY A 69 1.50 -12.73 17.45
N THR A 70 0.45 -13.22 16.79
CA THR A 70 -0.89 -12.64 16.82
C THR A 70 -1.90 -13.62 17.42
N ASN A 71 -3.17 -13.21 17.46
CA ASN A 71 -4.28 -14.04 17.91
C ASN A 71 -4.51 -15.28 17.03
N ILE A 72 -4.01 -15.30 15.79
CA ILE A 72 -4.01 -16.50 14.94
C ILE A 72 -3.09 -17.58 15.53
N GLU A 73 -1.85 -17.23 15.83
CA GLU A 73 -0.87 -18.15 16.38
C GLU A 73 -1.27 -18.59 17.79
N ALA A 74 -1.85 -17.69 18.58
CA ALA A 74 -2.40 -18.03 19.89
C ALA A 74 -3.49 -19.12 19.82
N GLY A 75 -4.38 -19.05 18.82
CA GLY A 75 -5.40 -20.06 18.58
C GLY A 75 -4.84 -21.44 18.20
N VAL A 76 -3.66 -21.48 17.56
CA VAL A 76 -2.92 -22.71 17.27
C VAL A 76 -2.19 -23.23 18.51
N ALA A 77 -1.50 -22.35 19.23
CA ALA A 77 -0.77 -22.69 20.46
C ALA A 77 -1.71 -23.25 21.55
N ALA A 78 -2.91 -22.67 21.69
CA ALA A 78 -3.95 -23.12 22.63
C ALA A 78 -4.43 -24.57 22.39
N LYS A 79 -4.18 -25.15 21.21
CA LYS A 79 -4.48 -26.57 20.93
C LYS A 79 -3.43 -27.53 21.49
N THR A 80 -2.21 -27.02 21.72
CA THR A 80 -1.06 -27.83 22.14
C THR A 80 -0.81 -27.70 23.64
N HIS A 81 -0.97 -26.50 24.19
CA HIS A 81 -0.82 -26.24 25.62
C HIS A 81 -1.79 -25.16 26.12
N THR A 82 -1.99 -25.11 27.43
CA THR A 82 -2.73 -24.02 28.07
C THR A 82 -1.86 -22.77 28.08
N LEU A 83 -2.32 -21.72 27.41
CA LEU A 83 -1.63 -20.42 27.34
C LEU A 83 -1.45 -19.82 28.74
N THR A 84 -0.23 -19.36 29.03
CA THR A 84 0.08 -18.58 30.22
C THR A 84 -0.38 -17.12 30.05
N ASN A 85 -0.57 -16.40 31.17
CA ASN A 85 -0.99 -14.99 31.12
C ASN A 85 0.02 -14.10 30.37
N ASP A 86 1.31 -14.43 30.45
CA ASP A 86 2.37 -13.67 29.77
C ASP A 86 2.30 -13.87 28.25
N GLU A 87 2.11 -15.11 27.78
CA GLU A 87 1.92 -15.43 26.35
C GLU A 87 0.67 -14.72 25.80
N ILE A 88 -0.44 -14.72 26.55
CA ILE A 88 -1.67 -14.01 26.17
C ILE A 88 -1.39 -12.52 25.94
N HIS A 89 -0.58 -11.89 26.79
CA HIS A 89 -0.25 -10.47 26.66
C HIS A 89 0.68 -10.19 25.46
N GLU A 90 1.64 -11.07 25.18
CA GLU A 90 2.48 -10.99 23.98
C GLU A 90 1.61 -11.06 22.71
N TYR A 91 0.70 -12.04 22.63
CA TYR A 91 -0.24 -12.21 21.51
C TYR A 91 -1.23 -11.05 21.35
N GLU A 92 -1.74 -10.50 22.46
CA GLU A 92 -2.62 -9.32 22.42
C GLU A 92 -1.89 -8.11 21.83
N THR A 93 -0.62 -7.93 22.22
CA THR A 93 0.22 -6.85 21.74
C THR A 93 0.55 -7.02 20.25
N GLY A 94 0.92 -8.22 19.82
CA GLY A 94 1.17 -8.48 18.41
C GLY A 94 -0.08 -8.35 17.54
N SER A 95 -1.26 -8.71 18.03
CA SER A 95 -2.53 -8.50 17.32
C SER A 95 -2.88 -7.01 17.12
N LYS A 96 -2.55 -6.16 18.10
CA LYS A 96 -2.69 -4.69 17.98
C LYS A 96 -1.73 -4.12 16.93
N LEU A 97 -0.49 -4.62 16.92
CA LEU A 97 0.51 -4.23 15.93
C LEU A 97 0.14 -4.70 14.53
N GLU A 98 -0.46 -5.89 14.39
CA GLU A 98 -0.97 -6.40 13.11
C GLU A 98 -2.06 -5.50 12.55
N LEU A 99 -3.01 -5.06 13.39
CA LEU A 99 -4.01 -4.08 12.96
C LEU A 99 -3.36 -2.76 12.51
N ALA A 100 -2.34 -2.29 13.24
CA ALA A 100 -1.59 -1.09 12.85
C ALA A 100 -0.86 -1.27 11.52
N ALA A 101 -0.28 -2.46 11.28
CA ALA A 101 0.38 -2.81 10.03
C ALA A 101 -0.60 -2.75 8.85
N TRP A 102 -1.82 -3.25 9.00
CA TRP A 102 -2.85 -3.15 7.95
C TRP A 102 -3.16 -1.71 7.53
N TYR A 103 -3.23 -0.78 8.48
CA TYR A 103 -3.41 0.64 8.17
C TYR A 103 -2.17 1.25 7.51
N ALA A 104 -0.97 0.97 8.03
CA ALA A 104 0.28 1.48 7.48
C ALA A 104 0.50 0.97 6.04
N TYR A 105 0.29 -0.32 5.80
CA TYR A 105 0.40 -0.97 4.49
C TYR A 105 -0.57 -0.37 3.47
N THR A 106 -1.84 -0.18 3.87
CA THR A 106 -2.85 0.46 3.02
C THR A 106 -2.44 1.89 2.70
N ALA A 107 -2.03 2.67 3.70
CA ALA A 107 -1.58 4.04 3.48
C ALA A 107 -0.34 4.11 2.57
N LEU A 108 0.58 3.15 2.68
CA LEU A 108 1.76 3.02 1.82
C LEU A 108 1.37 2.80 0.35
N ILE A 109 0.50 1.83 0.07
CA ILE A 109 0.07 1.52 -1.31
C ILE A 109 -0.60 2.73 -1.96
N TRP A 110 -1.53 3.37 -1.26
CA TRP A 110 -2.25 4.51 -1.82
C TRP A 110 -1.39 5.77 -1.91
N SER A 111 -0.39 5.93 -1.04
CA SER A 111 0.60 6.99 -1.18
C SER A 111 1.47 6.78 -2.42
N LEU A 112 1.89 5.53 -2.72
CA LEU A 112 2.60 5.20 -3.95
C LEU A 112 1.76 5.55 -5.20
N LYS A 113 0.47 5.17 -5.21
CA LYS A 113 -0.45 5.57 -6.30
C LYS A 113 -0.59 7.09 -6.40
N GLY A 114 -0.67 7.78 -5.26
CA GLY A 114 -0.68 9.24 -5.17
C GLY A 114 0.54 9.88 -5.84
N THR A 115 1.74 9.37 -5.58
CA THR A 115 2.97 9.86 -6.24
C THR A 115 2.89 9.74 -7.76
N MET A 116 2.42 8.60 -8.28
CA MET A 116 2.29 8.34 -9.72
C MET A 116 1.21 9.23 -10.36
N LEU A 117 0.07 9.40 -9.70
CA LEU A 117 -1.04 10.23 -10.19
C LEU A 117 -0.65 11.71 -10.23
N CYS A 118 0.05 12.22 -9.21
CA CYS A 118 0.59 13.58 -9.23
C CYS A 118 1.59 13.78 -10.37
N PHE A 119 2.47 12.81 -10.60
CA PHE A 119 3.42 12.84 -11.71
C PHE A 119 2.70 12.87 -13.07
N PHE A 120 1.69 12.02 -13.29
CA PHE A 120 0.92 11.99 -14.52
C PHE A 120 0.07 13.24 -14.72
N SER A 121 -0.51 13.79 -13.65
CA SER A 121 -1.28 15.03 -13.73
C SER A 121 -0.40 16.18 -14.22
N ARG A 122 0.84 16.26 -13.72
CA ARG A 122 1.83 17.24 -14.17
C ARG A 122 2.22 17.06 -15.64
N MET A 123 2.43 15.83 -16.08
CA MET A 123 2.83 15.53 -17.46
C MET A 123 1.71 15.81 -18.47
N THR A 124 0.45 15.64 -18.06
CA THR A 124 -0.72 15.75 -18.94
C THR A 124 -1.36 17.14 -18.94
N ILE A 125 -0.79 18.12 -18.23
CA ILE A 125 -1.29 19.51 -18.20
C ILE A 125 -1.47 20.05 -19.62
N GLY A 126 -2.66 20.60 -19.90
CA GLY A 126 -3.01 21.17 -21.21
C GLY A 126 -3.53 20.17 -22.25
N THR A 127 -3.60 18.87 -21.93
CA THR A 127 -4.20 17.86 -22.80
C THR A 127 -5.59 17.42 -22.29
N TRP A 128 -6.44 16.92 -23.18
CA TRP A 128 -7.72 16.29 -22.81
C TRP A 128 -7.56 15.13 -21.81
N HIS A 129 -6.39 14.46 -21.82
CA HIS A 129 -6.06 13.38 -20.89
C HIS A 129 -5.95 13.86 -19.43
N ASN A 130 -5.73 15.16 -19.17
CA ASN A 130 -5.69 15.68 -17.80
C ASN A 130 -7.03 15.48 -17.06
N MET A 131 -8.15 15.55 -17.79
CA MET A 131 -9.47 15.30 -17.19
C MET A 131 -9.61 13.83 -16.77
N PHE A 132 -9.13 12.90 -17.60
CA PHE A 132 -9.08 11.48 -17.25
C PHE A 132 -8.20 11.22 -16.02
N VAL A 133 -6.99 11.81 -15.96
CA VAL A 133 -6.10 11.67 -14.79
C VAL A 133 -6.75 12.19 -13.51
N LYS A 134 -7.45 13.33 -13.57
CA LYS A 134 -8.20 13.86 -12.43
C LYS A 134 -9.32 12.93 -11.98
N THR A 135 -10.10 12.38 -12.91
CA THR A 135 -11.14 11.39 -12.59
C THR A 135 -10.54 10.15 -11.91
N VAL A 136 -9.46 9.59 -12.46
CA VAL A 136 -8.76 8.44 -11.85
C VAL A 136 -8.20 8.80 -10.48
N SER A 137 -7.71 10.03 -10.27
CA SER A 137 -7.23 10.48 -8.96
C SER A 137 -8.33 10.53 -7.90
N VAL A 138 -9.53 11.00 -8.26
CA VAL A 138 -10.70 11.00 -7.36
C VAL A 138 -11.12 9.57 -7.06
N LEU A 139 -11.20 8.69 -8.06
CA LEU A 139 -11.52 7.27 -7.87
C LEU A 139 -10.51 6.58 -6.93
N CYS A 140 -9.23 6.90 -7.06
CA CYS A 140 -8.18 6.35 -6.18
C CYS A 140 -8.28 6.88 -4.74
N ALA A 141 -8.68 8.15 -4.56
CA ALA A 141 -8.93 8.69 -3.22
C ALA A 141 -10.19 8.08 -2.58
N VAL A 142 -11.25 7.86 -3.36
CA VAL A 142 -12.46 7.18 -2.91
C VAL A 142 -12.17 5.73 -2.54
N SER A 143 -11.36 5.01 -3.33
CA SER A 143 -10.99 3.64 -3.01
C SER A 143 -10.12 3.55 -1.75
N TYR A 144 -9.26 4.54 -1.48
CA TYR A 144 -8.52 4.64 -0.21
C TYR A 144 -9.49 4.74 0.97
N LEU A 145 -10.44 5.66 0.88
CA LEU A 145 -11.45 5.86 1.93
C LEU A 145 -12.28 4.60 2.13
N ALA A 146 -12.67 3.90 1.07
CA ALA A 146 -13.38 2.64 1.16
C ALA A 146 -12.57 1.59 1.93
N VAL A 147 -11.28 1.40 1.60
CA VAL A 147 -10.44 0.43 2.32
C VAL A 147 -10.21 0.87 3.77
N PHE A 148 -9.87 2.14 4.00
CA PHE A 148 -9.68 2.68 5.35
C PHE A 148 -10.90 2.46 6.23
N LEU A 149 -12.11 2.71 5.69
CA LEU A 149 -13.37 2.51 6.38
C LEU A 149 -13.70 1.05 6.64
N THR A 150 -13.37 0.14 5.70
CA THR A 150 -13.52 -1.30 5.94
C THR A 150 -12.63 -1.80 7.07
N VAL A 151 -11.40 -1.30 7.17
CA VAL A 151 -10.49 -1.64 8.29
C VAL A 151 -10.97 -0.98 9.60
N SER A 152 -11.56 0.20 9.55
CA SER A 152 -12.03 0.94 10.73
C SER A 152 -13.32 0.42 11.37
N ASN A 153 -13.88 -0.70 10.90
CA ASN A 153 -15.11 -1.32 11.45
C ASN A 153 -16.30 -0.34 11.54
N LEU A 154 -16.29 0.75 10.76
CA LEU A 154 -17.35 1.74 10.72
C LEU A 154 -18.24 1.40 9.52
N SER A 155 -19.44 0.90 9.80
CA SER A 155 -20.48 0.66 8.79
C SER A 155 -20.69 1.92 7.97
N VAL A 156 -20.42 1.86 6.67
CA VAL A 156 -20.72 2.95 5.73
C VAL A 156 -21.69 2.41 4.69
N GLU A 157 -22.84 3.08 4.59
CA GLU A 157 -23.71 3.02 3.43
C GLU A 157 -22.95 3.54 2.21
N PHE A 158 -22.52 2.64 1.32
CA PHE A 158 -22.10 3.04 -0.01
C PHE A 158 -23.35 3.15 -0.90
N GLY A 159 -24.06 4.28 -0.78
CA GLY A 159 -25.10 4.65 -1.74
C GLY A 159 -24.44 5.16 -3.02
N ILE A 160 -24.22 4.28 -4.00
CA ILE A 160 -24.16 4.72 -5.40
C ILE A 160 -25.62 4.96 -5.81
N GLU A 161 -26.01 6.22 -6.01
CA GLU A 161 -27.31 6.55 -6.59
C GLU A 161 -27.49 5.77 -7.91
N GLY A 162 -28.36 4.74 -7.89
CA GLY A 162 -28.84 4.08 -9.10
C GLY A 162 -28.83 2.54 -9.16
N GLY A 163 -28.43 1.80 -8.12
CA GLY A 163 -28.46 0.33 -8.13
C GLY A 163 -29.13 -0.24 -6.87
N ALA A 164 -30.21 -1.01 -7.06
CA ALA A 164 -31.10 -1.53 -6.02
C ALA A 164 -30.53 -2.69 -5.17
N ASP A 165 -29.31 -2.55 -4.66
CA ASP A 165 -28.73 -3.45 -3.67
C ASP A 165 -28.13 -2.62 -2.53
N CYS A 166 -28.99 -2.16 -1.62
CA CYS A 166 -28.56 -1.66 -0.32
C CYS A 166 -28.04 -2.84 0.51
N VAL A 167 -26.82 -3.29 0.23
CA VAL A 167 -26.16 -4.26 1.09
C VAL A 167 -25.69 -3.52 2.33
N GLN A 168 -26.32 -3.77 3.47
CA GLN A 168 -25.82 -3.38 4.78
C GLN A 168 -24.60 -4.25 5.09
N ILE A 169 -23.43 -3.85 4.60
CA ILE A 169 -22.26 -4.68 4.75
C ILE A 169 -21.58 -4.36 6.07
N THR A 170 -21.85 -5.19 7.07
CA THR A 170 -21.09 -5.24 8.32
C THR A 170 -19.73 -5.87 8.02
N PHE A 171 -18.82 -5.07 7.48
CA PHE A 171 -17.51 -5.48 6.94
C PHE A 171 -16.40 -5.56 8.02
N GLY A 172 -16.74 -5.77 9.28
CA GLY A 172 -15.76 -5.77 10.37
C GLY A 172 -16.16 -6.65 11.54
N CYS A 173 -15.18 -7.10 12.32
CA CYS A 173 -15.44 -7.79 13.57
C CYS A 173 -15.89 -6.81 14.65
N PHE A 174 -17.19 -6.81 14.97
CA PHE A 174 -17.77 -6.02 16.05
C PHE A 174 -18.08 -6.91 17.27
N PRO A 175 -17.72 -6.51 18.51
CA PRO A 175 -17.00 -5.28 18.90
C PRO A 175 -15.51 -5.28 18.54
N THR A 176 -14.93 -4.10 18.31
CA THR A 176 -13.55 -3.91 17.82
C THR A 176 -12.49 -4.62 18.68
N GLN A 177 -12.76 -4.77 19.98
CA GLN A 177 -11.92 -5.48 20.95
C GLN A 177 -11.60 -6.93 20.53
N LYS A 178 -12.50 -7.56 19.76
CA LYS A 178 -12.31 -8.92 19.25
C LYS A 178 -11.20 -9.02 18.20
N ASN A 179 -10.74 -7.91 17.63
CA ASN A 179 -9.63 -7.90 16.67
C ASN A 179 -8.28 -8.23 17.33
N TRP A 180 -8.14 -8.03 18.64
CA TRP A 180 -6.93 -8.35 19.41
C TRP A 180 -7.20 -9.28 20.59
N GLN A 181 -8.42 -9.82 20.68
CA GLN A 181 -8.79 -10.76 21.72
C GLN A 181 -8.12 -12.12 21.48
N VAL A 182 -7.55 -12.70 22.52
CA VAL A 182 -6.86 -13.99 22.49
C VAL A 182 -7.68 -15.07 23.20
N VAL A 183 -8.21 -14.79 24.40
CA VAL A 183 -9.04 -15.72 25.18
C VAL A 183 -10.32 -15.03 25.66
N PRO A 184 -11.52 -15.63 25.50
CA PRO A 184 -11.82 -16.81 24.67
C PRO A 184 -11.58 -16.51 23.18
N ASP A 185 -11.35 -17.55 22.38
CA ASP A 185 -11.07 -17.44 20.94
C ASP A 185 -12.19 -16.64 20.22
N PRO A 186 -11.87 -15.51 19.55
CA PRO A 186 -12.86 -14.69 18.85
C PRO A 186 -13.38 -15.35 17.55
N GLY A 187 -12.78 -16.47 17.14
CA GLY A 187 -13.15 -17.25 15.96
C GLY A 187 -12.52 -16.73 14.67
N GLU A 188 -12.49 -17.58 13.64
CA GLU A 188 -11.77 -17.33 12.38
C GLU A 188 -12.22 -16.06 11.66
N LYS A 189 -13.48 -15.64 11.80
CA LYS A 189 -14.00 -14.41 11.17
C LYS A 189 -13.31 -13.13 11.68
N CYS A 190 -12.78 -13.16 12.90
CA CYS A 190 -12.22 -12.00 13.60
C CYS A 190 -10.70 -12.07 13.71
N SER A 191 -10.15 -13.26 13.89
CA SER A 191 -8.69 -13.47 13.86
C SER A 191 -8.17 -13.42 12.42
N PHE A 192 -8.86 -14.04 11.46
CA PHE A 192 -8.39 -14.13 10.08
C PHE A 192 -8.95 -12.98 9.24
N LYS A 193 -8.12 -11.96 8.98
CA LYS A 193 -8.51 -10.71 8.28
C LYS A 193 -8.63 -10.88 6.76
N MET A 194 -9.20 -11.99 6.28
CA MET A 194 -9.33 -12.31 4.85
C MET A 194 -10.12 -11.24 4.07
N GLN A 195 -11.08 -10.63 4.71
CA GLN A 195 -11.88 -9.58 4.09
C GLN A 195 -11.04 -8.33 3.78
N ASN A 196 -10.19 -7.89 4.71
CA ASN A 196 -9.26 -6.77 4.49
C ASN A 196 -8.34 -7.08 3.32
N PHE A 197 -7.81 -8.31 3.28
CA PHE A 197 -6.96 -8.77 2.19
C PHE A 197 -7.66 -8.72 0.83
N LEU A 198 -8.88 -9.27 0.72
CA LEU A 198 -9.62 -9.34 -0.53
C LEU A 198 -10.01 -7.95 -1.05
N VAL A 199 -10.58 -7.10 -0.20
CA VAL A 199 -11.01 -5.75 -0.58
C VAL A 199 -9.81 -4.91 -1.00
N THR A 200 -8.72 -4.96 -0.22
CA THR A 200 -7.49 -4.24 -0.53
C THR A 200 -6.91 -4.72 -1.86
N THR A 201 -6.81 -6.03 -2.07
CA THR A 201 -6.23 -6.61 -3.30
C THR A 201 -7.05 -6.24 -4.54
N VAL A 202 -8.37 -6.41 -4.50
CA VAL A 202 -9.24 -6.11 -5.64
C VAL A 202 -9.18 -4.62 -6.01
N LEU A 203 -9.32 -3.73 -5.03
CA LEU A 203 -9.26 -2.29 -5.28
C LEU A 203 -7.85 -1.85 -5.71
N ASN A 204 -6.80 -2.46 -5.16
CA ASN A 204 -5.42 -2.21 -5.57
C ASN A 204 -5.20 -2.55 -7.04
N VAL A 205 -5.59 -3.76 -7.47
CA VAL A 205 -5.42 -4.22 -8.86
C VAL A 205 -6.24 -3.37 -9.83
N LEU A 206 -7.50 -3.08 -9.50
CA LEU A 206 -8.37 -2.26 -10.35
C LEU A 206 -7.82 -0.84 -10.52
N THR A 207 -7.36 -0.22 -9.43
CA THR A 207 -6.77 1.12 -9.50
C THR A 207 -5.44 1.14 -10.26
N ASP A 208 -4.60 0.11 -10.13
CA ASP A 208 -3.36 0.01 -10.90
C ASP A 208 -3.63 -0.14 -12.39
N ALA A 209 -4.61 -0.95 -12.78
CA ALA A 209 -5.01 -1.09 -14.18
C ALA A 209 -5.45 0.26 -14.78
N LEU A 210 -6.22 1.06 -14.02
CA LEU A 210 -6.63 2.41 -14.45
C LEU A 210 -5.44 3.36 -14.57
N ILE A 211 -4.49 3.33 -13.62
CA ILE A 211 -3.30 4.19 -13.63
C ILE A 211 -2.38 3.84 -14.81
N LEU A 212 -2.17 2.54 -15.08
CA LEU A 212 -1.39 2.07 -16.23
C LEU A 212 -2.04 2.40 -17.58
N GLY A 213 -3.36 2.59 -17.60
CA GLY A 213 -4.11 3.06 -18.76
C GLY A 213 -3.82 4.52 -19.14
N ILE A 214 -3.31 5.35 -18.22
CA ILE A 214 -3.04 6.79 -18.47
C ILE A 214 -1.96 7.00 -19.55
N PRO A 215 -0.76 6.39 -19.49
CA PRO A 215 0.29 6.61 -20.49
C PRO A 215 0.07 5.86 -21.82
N MET A 216 -0.83 4.87 -21.88
CA MET A 216 -1.03 4.02 -23.06
C MET A 216 -1.36 4.80 -24.36
N PRO A 217 -2.29 5.77 -24.36
CA PRO A 217 -2.59 6.57 -25.56
C PRO A 217 -1.41 7.44 -26.01
N LEU A 218 -0.59 7.92 -25.06
CA LEU A 218 0.59 8.74 -25.35
C LEU A 218 1.70 7.88 -25.99
N LEU A 219 1.94 6.68 -25.46
CA LEU A 219 2.93 5.74 -25.98
C LEU A 219 2.55 5.22 -27.38
N TRP A 220 1.26 5.06 -27.67
CA TRP A 220 0.81 4.64 -29.01
C TRP A 220 1.08 5.70 -30.08
N LYS A 221 1.04 6.99 -29.71
CA LYS A 221 1.44 8.10 -30.60
C LYS A 221 2.95 8.27 -30.71
N LEU A 222 3.71 7.73 -29.75
CA LEU A 222 5.17 7.79 -29.68
C LEU A 222 5.83 6.51 -30.20
N GLN A 223 5.23 5.83 -31.17
CA GLN A 223 5.93 4.82 -31.97
C GLN A 223 7.06 5.49 -32.76
N VAL A 224 8.17 5.75 -32.08
CA VAL A 224 9.44 6.12 -32.69
C VAL A 224 9.89 4.88 -33.47
N PRO A 225 10.01 4.95 -34.81
CA PRO A 225 10.52 3.81 -35.57
C PRO A 225 11.92 3.47 -35.03
N PHE A 226 12.09 2.22 -34.59
CA PHE A 226 13.27 1.64 -33.93
C PHE A 226 14.59 1.72 -34.74
N ARG A 227 14.65 2.50 -35.82
CA ARG A 227 15.68 2.42 -36.86
C ARG A 227 16.38 3.73 -37.21
N LYS A 228 16.61 4.62 -36.24
CA LYS A 228 17.49 5.79 -36.44
C LYS A 228 18.41 6.04 -35.24
N SER A 229 19.34 5.14 -35.00
CA SER A 229 20.58 5.47 -34.29
C SER A 229 21.72 4.53 -34.69
N VAL A 230 22.07 4.52 -35.99
CA VAL A 230 23.46 4.34 -36.45
C VAL A 230 23.58 5.07 -37.78
N SER A 231 23.88 6.37 -37.75
CA SER A 231 24.39 7.10 -38.91
C SER A 231 25.60 7.88 -38.42
N PRO A 232 26.83 7.62 -38.89
CA PRO A 232 28.00 8.39 -38.50
C PRO A 232 27.84 9.85 -38.96
N PRO A 233 28.41 10.83 -38.25
CA PRO A 233 28.43 12.21 -38.72
C PRO A 233 29.20 12.31 -40.04
N LEU A 234 28.53 12.77 -41.10
CA LEU A 234 29.16 13.10 -42.39
C LEU A 234 30.16 14.26 -42.21
N PRO A 235 31.33 14.21 -42.86
CA PRO A 235 32.32 15.28 -42.77
C PRO A 235 31.81 16.54 -43.45
N LYS A 236 31.91 17.68 -42.76
CA LYS A 236 31.69 19.00 -43.36
C LYS A 236 32.88 19.31 -44.28
N ASN A 237 32.61 19.44 -45.57
CA ASN A 237 33.59 19.92 -46.55
C ASN A 237 33.58 21.46 -46.55
N PRO A 238 34.70 22.15 -46.29
CA PRO A 238 34.80 23.59 -46.52
C PRO A 238 35.20 23.88 -47.97
N LEU A 239 34.51 24.85 -48.57
CA LEU A 239 34.90 25.56 -49.79
C LEU A 239 36.15 26.42 -49.54
#